data_AF-A0AA90H1L4-F1
#
_entry.id   AF-A0AA90H1L4-F1
#
_cell.length_a   1.000
_cell.length_b   1.000
_cell.length_c   1.000
_cell.angle_alpha   90.00
_cell.angle_beta   90.00
_cell.angle_gamma   90.00
#
_symmetry.space_group_name_H-M   'P 1'
#
loop_
_entity.id
_entity.type
_entity.pdbx_description
1 polymer ?
#
loop_
_entity_poly.entity_id
_entity_poly.type
_entity_poly.pdbx_seq_one_letter_code
_entity_poly.pdbx_strand_id
1 'polypeptide(L)'
;MADTTVKVDSETRDRLAALAEANGQSLRAYLATLAMEEQNQLRLRHATTYFRDAVGRPGLADAFAEAFPDDAPAGSGRTAA
;
A
#
# COMPACT_ATOMS: atom_id res chain seq x y z
N MET A 1 -12.17 24.07 -8.88
CA MET A 1 -10.95 23.40 -9.37
C MET A 1 -10.90 23.55 -10.86
N ALA A 2 -9.73 23.79 -11.45
CA ALA A 2 -9.59 23.89 -12.90
C ALA A 2 -9.63 22.50 -13.52
N ASP A 3 -10.44 22.33 -14.56
CA ASP A 3 -10.47 21.10 -15.33
C ASP A 3 -9.23 21.03 -16.22
N THR A 4 -8.53 19.91 -16.17
CA THR A 4 -7.34 19.65 -16.99
C THR A 4 -7.63 18.49 -17.93
N THR A 5 -7.08 18.55 -19.13
CA THR A 5 -7.19 17.48 -20.13
C THR A 5 -5.85 16.75 -20.28
N VAL A 6 -5.92 15.43 -20.40
CA VAL A 6 -4.76 14.56 -20.63
C VAL A 6 -4.99 13.82 -21.94
N LYS A 7 -3.96 13.75 -22.78
CA LYS A 7 -4.02 12.97 -24.02
C LYS A 7 -3.80 11.51 -23.70
N VAL A 8 -4.74 10.68 -24.15
CA VAL A 8 -4.65 9.22 -24.17
C VAL A 8 -5.06 8.76 -25.56
N ASP A 9 -4.63 7.57 -25.97
CA ASP A 9 -5.15 6.95 -27.19
C ASP A 9 -6.64 6.62 -27.02
N SER A 10 -7.35 6.49 -28.14
CA SER A 10 -8.80 6.26 -28.14
C SER A 10 -9.19 4.94 -27.49
N GLU A 11 -8.38 3.90 -27.65
CA GLU A 11 -8.66 2.59 -27.08
C GLU A 11 -8.57 2.63 -25.55
N THR A 12 -7.55 3.27 -25.00
CA THR A 12 -7.41 3.49 -23.55
C THR A 12 -8.57 4.31 -22.99
N ARG A 13 -8.96 5.40 -23.68
CA ARG A 13 -10.14 6.19 -23.29
C ARG A 13 -11.39 5.33 -23.20
N ASP A 14 -11.63 4.51 -24.22
CA ASP A 14 -12.86 3.71 -24.32
C ASP A 14 -12.92 2.61 -23.24
N ARG A 15 -11.77 1.98 -22.95
CA ARG A 15 -11.64 1.04 -21.83
C ARG A 15 -11.94 1.73 -20.48
N LEU A 16 -11.39 2.92 -20.25
CA LEU A 16 -11.64 3.67 -19.02
C LEU A 16 -13.10 4.13 -18.91
N ALA A 17 -13.72 4.52 -20.02
CA ALA A 17 -15.13 4.90 -20.05
C ALA A 17 -16.03 3.70 -19.71
N ALA A 18 -15.79 2.55 -20.32
CA ALA A 18 -16.53 1.31 -20.02
C ALA A 18 -16.40 0.89 -18.54
N LEU A 19 -15.20 1.04 -17.96
CA LEU A 19 -14.98 0.78 -16.54
C LEU A 19 -15.73 1.77 -15.64
N ALA A 20 -15.73 3.06 -15.98
CA ALA A 20 -16.47 4.07 -15.23
C ALA A 20 -17.98 3.80 -15.28
N GLU A 21 -18.52 3.45 -16.45
CA GLU A 21 -19.93 3.08 -16.64
C GLU A 21 -20.30 1.83 -15.84
N ALA A 22 -19.47 0.80 -15.85
CA ALA A 22 -19.68 -0.42 -15.05
C ALA A 22 -19.72 -0.14 -13.54
N ASN A 23 -19.05 0.93 -13.08
CA ASN A 23 -19.05 1.39 -11.70
C ASN A 23 -20.13 2.45 -11.42
N GLY A 24 -20.98 2.79 -12.39
CA GLY A 24 -22.01 3.83 -12.25
C GLY A 24 -21.43 5.24 -12.04
N GLN A 25 -20.20 5.48 -12.48
CA GLN A 25 -19.47 6.72 -12.28
C GLN A 25 -19.27 7.46 -13.60
N SER A 26 -19.12 8.79 -13.52
CA SER A 26 -18.53 9.53 -14.63
C SER A 26 -17.05 9.18 -14.78
N LEU A 27 -16.51 9.24 -16.00
CA LEU A 27 -15.09 8.99 -16.26
C LEU A 27 -14.18 9.86 -15.37
N ARG A 28 -14.54 11.12 -15.14
CA ARG A 28 -13.82 12.03 -14.23
C ARG A 28 -13.80 11.49 -12.79
N ALA A 29 -14.96 11.11 -12.27
CA ALA A 29 -15.07 10.59 -10.91
C ALA A 29 -14.27 9.29 -10.75
N TYR A 30 -14.37 8.40 -11.74
CA TYR A 30 -13.62 7.16 -11.80
C TYR A 30 -12.10 7.40 -11.77
N LEU A 31 -11.59 8.33 -12.59
CA LEU A 31 -10.17 8.68 -12.60
C LEU A 31 -9.69 9.31 -11.28
N ALA A 32 -10.54 10.11 -10.62
CA ALA A 32 -10.21 10.67 -9.31
C ALA A 32 -10.08 9.57 -8.24
N THR A 33 -11.02 8.62 -8.21
CA THR A 33 -10.96 7.45 -7.33
C THR A 33 -9.72 6.62 -7.60
N LEU A 34 -9.45 6.28 -8.86
CA LEU A 34 -8.29 5.49 -9.27
C LEU A 34 -6.97 6.16 -8.84
N ALA A 35 -6.86 7.48 -8.98
CA ALA A 35 -5.68 8.22 -8.56
C ALA A 35 -5.45 8.15 -7.04
N MET A 36 -6.52 8.24 -6.24
CA MET A 36 -6.43 8.10 -4.78
C MET A 36 -6.02 6.68 -4.36
N GLU A 37 -6.58 5.66 -5.01
CA GLU A 37 -6.24 4.27 -4.76
C GLU A 37 -4.78 3.97 -5.09
N GLU A 38 -4.30 4.41 -6.25
CA GLU A 38 -2.90 4.20 -6.64
C GLU A 38 -1.94 4.94 -5.70
N GLN A 39 -2.27 6.18 -5.30
CA GLN A 39 -1.48 6.91 -4.31
C GLN A 39 -1.45 6.19 -2.96
N ASN A 40 -2.53 5.53 -2.55
CA ASN A 40 -2.56 4.71 -1.35
C ASN A 40 -1.67 3.47 -1.49
N GLN A 41 -1.72 2.78 -2.64
CA GLN A 41 -0.87 1.62 -2.91
C GLN A 41 0.61 1.98 -2.92
N LEU A 42 0.99 3.12 -3.51
CA LEU A 42 2.36 3.62 -3.46
C LEU A 42 2.82 3.88 -2.02
N ARG A 43 2.00 4.59 -1.22
CA ARG A 43 2.29 4.82 0.20
C ARG A 43 2.46 3.51 0.97
N LEU A 44 1.59 2.54 0.72
CA LEU A 44 1.67 1.23 1.37
C LEU A 44 2.96 0.49 1.00
N ARG A 45 3.36 0.47 -0.28
CA ARG A 45 4.62 -0.14 -0.73
C ARG A 45 5.84 0.47 -0.03
N HIS A 46 5.87 1.80 0.09
CA HIS A 46 6.92 2.49 0.83
C HIS A 46 6.92 2.11 2.31
N ALA A 47 5.76 2.15 2.97
CA ALA A 47 5.63 1.79 4.38
C ALA A 47 6.07 0.33 4.64
N THR A 48 5.67 -0.61 3.79
CA THR A 48 6.10 -2.02 3.90
C THR A 48 7.61 -2.17 3.76
N THR A 49 8.24 -1.40 2.85
CA THR A 49 9.69 -1.42 2.67
C THR A 49 10.39 -0.90 3.92
N TYR A 50 9.99 0.27 4.43
CA TYR A 50 10.55 0.84 5.66
C TYR A 50 10.34 -0.06 6.88
N PHE A 51 9.16 -0.68 7.01
CA PHE A 51 8.89 -1.60 8.09
C PHE A 51 9.82 -2.82 8.01
N ARG A 52 9.98 -3.41 6.83
CA ARG A 52 10.89 -4.55 6.61
C ARG A 52 12.33 -4.19 6.96
N ASP A 53 12.79 -3.03 6.52
CA ASP A 53 14.13 -2.54 6.83
C ASP A 53 14.30 -2.31 8.33
N ALA A 54 13.29 -1.76 9.01
CA ALA A 54 13.33 -1.52 10.45
C ALA A 54 13.40 -2.83 11.25
N VAL A 55 12.54 -3.81 10.95
CA VAL A 55 12.53 -5.11 11.66
C VAL A 55 13.70 -6.01 11.29
N GLY A 56 14.31 -5.81 10.12
CA GLY A 56 15.53 -6.51 9.70
C GLY A 56 16.81 -5.99 10.36
N ARG A 57 16.75 -4.89 11.13
CA ARG A 57 17.92 -4.35 11.82
C ARG A 57 18.37 -5.31 12.93
N PRO A 58 19.67 -5.66 12.98
CA PRO A 58 20.19 -6.50 14.05
C PRO A 58 19.98 -5.82 15.41
N GLY A 59 19.56 -6.60 16.41
CA GLY A 59 19.28 -6.15 17.77
C GLY A 59 17.92 -5.49 17.99
N LEU A 60 17.13 -5.21 16.94
CA LEU A 60 15.81 -4.59 17.11
C LEU A 60 14.79 -5.58 17.70
N ALA A 61 14.83 -6.84 17.29
CA ALA A 61 13.98 -7.90 17.84
C ALA A 61 14.28 -8.17 19.32
N ASP A 62 15.56 -8.19 19.70
CA ASP A 62 15.99 -8.41 21.08
C ASP A 62 15.58 -7.22 21.98
N ALA A 63 15.80 -5.99 21.52
CA ALA A 63 15.38 -4.79 22.23
C ALA A 63 13.85 -4.68 22.37
N PHE A 64 13.10 -5.12 21.35
CA PHE A 64 11.64 -5.20 21.43
C PHE A 64 11.18 -6.24 22.45
N ALA A 65 11.79 -7.43 22.46
CA ALA A 65 11.48 -8.47 23.45
C ALA A 65 11.81 -8.04 24.89
N GLU A 66 12.86 -7.24 25.09
CA GLU A 66 13.19 -6.65 26.39
C GLU A 66 12.17 -5.60 26.83
N ALA A 67 11.73 -4.73 25.91
CA ALA A 67 10.77 -3.67 26.20
C ALA A 67 9.32 -4.17 26.35
N PHE A 68 8.96 -5.25 25.66
CA PHE A 68 7.61 -5.82 25.62
C PHE A 68 7.66 -7.35 25.88
N PRO A 69 7.97 -7.77 27.12
CA PRO A 69 8.20 -9.17 27.44
C PRO A 69 6.98 -10.08 27.26
N ASP A 70 5.77 -9.53 27.37
CA ASP A 70 4.51 -10.27 27.23
C ASP A 70 3.99 -10.34 25.77
N ASP A 71 4.55 -9.52 24.86
CA ASP A 71 4.16 -9.46 23.44
C ASP A 71 5.13 -10.23 22.52
N ALA A 72 6.25 -10.73 23.07
CA ALA A 72 7.17 -11.56 22.32
C ALA A 72 6.47 -12.88 21.94
N PRO A 73 6.47 -13.29 20.65
CA PRO A 73 5.87 -14.56 20.25
C PRO A 73 6.52 -15.70 21.03
N ALA A 74 5.69 -16.57 21.62
CA ALA A 74 6.12 -17.62 22.51
C ALA A 74 7.17 -18.54 21.85
N GLY A 75 8.43 -18.32 22.18
CA GLY A 75 9.52 -19.30 22.09
C GLY A 75 10.05 -19.62 20.69
N SER A 76 11.04 -18.84 20.23
CA SER A 76 12.07 -19.35 19.30
C SER A 76 13.40 -19.68 20.03
N GLY A 77 13.34 -20.06 21.31
CA GLY A 77 14.56 -20.30 22.08
C GLY A 77 14.36 -20.97 23.43
N ARG A 78 14.01 -22.26 23.45
CA ARG A 78 14.49 -23.20 24.49
C ARG A 78 14.41 -24.66 24.03
N THR A 79 15.21 -25.01 23.04
CA THR A 79 15.75 -26.38 22.90
C THR A 79 17.27 -26.26 22.81
N ALA A 80 17.91 -26.16 23.97
CA ALA A 80 19.31 -26.49 24.15
C ALA A 80 19.39 -27.44 25.34
N ALA A 81 20.13 -28.53 25.12
CA ALA A 81 20.33 -29.68 25.98
C ALA A 81 20.89 -29.36 27.37
#